data_AF-A0A2E6TJ70-F1
#
_entry.id   AF-A0A2E6TJ70-F1
#
_cell.length_a   1.000
_cell.length_b   1.000
_cell.length_c   1.000
_cell.angle_alpha   90.00
_cell.angle_beta   90.00
_cell.angle_gamma   90.00
#
_symmetry.space_group_name_H-M   'P 1'
#
loop_
_entity.id
_entity.type
_entity.pdbx_description
1 polymer ?
#
loop_
_entity_poly.entity_id
_entity_poly.type
_entity_poly.pdbx_seq_one_letter_code
_entity_poly.pdbx_strand_id
1 'polypeptide(L)'
;MRSLGRPHRDQVVTSRPAELTTLQAIDLANGQILADYLAKGAKALGSEKKSAPELVDWLFRHALSRKPSLAESALLAEVTTDSVNSQQMEDLLWLVFMHPEFQIIR
;
A
#
# COMPACT_ATOMS: atom_id res chain seq x y z
N MET A 1 -6.49 13.64 -19.19
CA MET A 1 -7.02 12.87 -18.03
C MET A 1 -6.08 13.08 -16.87
N ARG A 2 -6.55 13.48 -15.68
CA ARG A 2 -5.76 13.22 -14.46
C ARG A 2 -5.72 11.70 -14.32
N SER A 3 -4.52 11.14 -14.20
CA SER A 3 -4.27 9.69 -14.21
C SER A 3 -5.17 8.95 -13.21
N LEU A 4 -5.05 9.28 -11.91
CA LEU A 4 -5.83 8.70 -10.82
C LEU A 4 -7.05 9.57 -10.48
N GLY A 5 -8.00 9.74 -11.40
CA GLY A 5 -9.10 10.65 -11.14
C GLY A 5 -10.29 10.60 -12.09
N ARG A 6 -11.10 11.66 -11.98
CA ARG A 6 -12.39 11.79 -12.64
C ARG A 6 -12.22 11.67 -14.17
N PRO A 7 -13.10 10.89 -14.84
CA PRO A 7 -13.26 10.93 -16.28
C PRO A 7 -13.38 12.37 -16.79
N HIS A 8 -13.00 12.62 -18.04
CA HIS A 8 -13.17 13.94 -18.64
C HIS A 8 -14.62 14.40 -18.49
N ARG A 9 -14.88 15.70 -18.30
CA ARG A 9 -16.25 16.19 -18.04
C ARG A 9 -17.22 15.88 -19.19
N ASP A 10 -16.68 15.57 -20.37
CA ASP A 10 -17.40 15.24 -21.60
C ASP A 10 -17.57 13.73 -21.80
N GLN A 11 -16.99 12.89 -20.92
CA GLN A 11 -17.10 11.44 -20.96
C GLN A 11 -18.02 10.95 -19.84
N VAL A 12 -19.18 10.44 -20.23
CA VAL A 12 -20.07 9.70 -19.32
C VAL A 12 -19.66 8.23 -19.37
N VAL A 13 -19.23 7.70 -18.23
CA VAL A 13 -18.96 6.26 -18.04
C VAL A 13 -20.00 5.69 -17.09
N THR A 14 -20.67 4.62 -17.52
CA THR A 14 -21.70 3.90 -16.75
C THR A 14 -21.13 2.68 -16.02
N SER A 15 -19.88 2.31 -16.29
CA SER A 15 -19.19 1.19 -15.67
C SER A 15 -17.88 1.63 -15.02
N ARG A 16 -17.46 0.88 -14.00
CA ARG A 16 -16.13 0.99 -13.40
C ARG A 16 -15.24 -0.09 -14.04
N PRO A 17 -14.19 0.28 -14.80
CA PRO A 17 -13.20 -0.68 -15.29
C PRO A 17 -12.54 -1.41 -14.11
N ALA A 18 -12.36 -2.72 -14.23
CA ALA A 18 -11.72 -3.54 -13.19
C ALA A 18 -10.19 -3.39 -13.16
N GLU A 19 -9.59 -2.97 -14.28
CA GLU A 19 -8.14 -2.86 -14.44
C GLU A 19 -7.70 -1.39 -14.57
N LEU A 20 -6.47 -1.12 -14.14
CA LEU A 20 -5.82 0.18 -14.31
C LEU A 20 -5.42 0.37 -15.77
N THR A 21 -5.59 1.59 -16.29
CA THR A 21 -4.96 1.96 -17.56
C THR A 21 -3.44 2.02 -17.42
N THR A 22 -2.70 1.90 -18.52
CA THR A 22 -1.22 1.96 -18.50
C THR A 22 -0.70 3.24 -17.83
N LEU A 23 -1.33 4.38 -18.10
CA LEU A 23 -0.93 5.67 -17.52
C LEU A 23 -1.24 5.73 -16.01
N GLN A 24 -2.32 5.09 -15.56
CA GLN A 24 -2.63 4.91 -14.13
C GLN A 24 -1.63 4.01 -13.42
N ALA A 25 -1.25 2.90 -14.02
CA ALA A 25 -0.24 2.00 -13.46
C ALA A 25 1.11 2.71 -13.31
N ILE A 26 1.53 3.49 -14.32
CA ILE A 26 2.79 4.27 -14.26
C ILE A 26 2.72 5.34 -13.18
N ASP A 27 1.61 6.08 -13.09
CA ASP A 27 1.45 7.14 -12.08
C ASP A 27 1.38 6.55 -10.66
N LEU A 28 0.81 5.36 -10.49
CA LEU A 28 0.76 4.69 -9.20
C LEU A 28 2.14 4.16 -8.78
N ALA A 29 2.91 3.58 -9.71
CA ALA A 29 4.23 3.04 -9.43
C ALA A 29 5.30 4.12 -9.20
N ASN A 30 5.20 5.24 -9.93
CA ASN A 30 6.26 6.27 -9.97
C ASN A 30 5.81 7.64 -9.44
N GLY A 31 4.56 7.78 -9.02
CA GLY A 31 3.99 9.07 -8.62
C GLY A 31 4.51 9.56 -7.26
N GLN A 32 5.06 10.77 -7.26
CA GLN A 32 5.62 11.40 -6.04
C GLN A 32 4.58 11.57 -4.93
N ILE A 33 3.31 11.79 -5.29
CA ILE A 33 2.24 11.99 -4.30
C ILE A 33 2.11 10.78 -3.39
N LEU A 34 2.06 9.56 -3.96
CA LEU A 34 1.94 8.35 -3.17
C LEU A 34 3.21 8.11 -2.34
N ALA A 35 4.39 8.25 -2.96
CA ALA A 35 5.66 8.11 -2.26
C ALA A 35 5.74 9.03 -1.02
N ASP A 36 5.37 10.30 -1.16
CA ASP A 36 5.37 11.27 -0.05
C ASP A 36 4.40 10.87 1.07
N TYR A 37 3.24 10.29 0.74
CA TYR A 37 2.30 9.78 1.74
C TYR A 37 2.84 8.55 2.46
N LEU A 38 3.48 7.63 1.75
CA LEU A 38 4.08 6.42 2.33
C LEU A 38 5.23 6.79 3.27
N ALA A 39 6.14 7.68 2.86
CA ALA A 39 7.22 8.17 3.70
C ALA A 39 6.70 8.85 4.99
N LYS A 40 5.65 9.67 4.88
CA LYS A 40 5.00 10.29 6.06
C LYS A 40 4.37 9.25 6.98
N GLY A 41 3.65 8.27 6.42
CA GLY A 41 3.02 7.18 7.17
C GLY A 41 4.05 6.30 7.87
N ALA A 42 5.14 5.96 7.18
CA ALA A 42 6.24 5.18 7.71
C ALA A 42 6.92 5.87 8.90
N LYS A 43 7.15 7.19 8.81
CA LYS A 43 7.69 7.97 9.94
C LYS A 43 6.75 8.00 11.14
N ALA A 44 5.44 8.13 10.90
CA ALA A 44 4.45 8.11 11.98
C ALA A 44 4.39 6.73 12.66
N LEU A 45 4.33 5.65 11.88
CA LEU A 45 4.26 4.28 12.40
C LEU A 45 5.57 3.84 13.07
N GLY A 46 6.72 4.26 12.54
CA GLY A 46 8.03 4.01 13.17
C GLY A 46 8.23 4.75 14.50
N SER A 47 7.41 5.77 14.80
CA SER A 47 7.40 6.41 16.12
C SER A 47 6.59 5.64 17.17
N GLU A 48 5.75 4.69 16.73
CA GLU A 48 5.03 3.80 17.63
C GLU A 48 5.98 2.72 18.16
N LYS A 49 6.01 2.51 19.47
CA LYS A 49 6.85 1.49 20.13
C LYS A 49 6.26 0.08 20.01
N LYS A 50 5.88 -0.33 18.80
CA LYS A 50 5.35 -1.66 18.50
C LYS A 50 6.47 -2.57 18.00
N SER A 51 6.36 -3.86 18.27
CA SER A 51 7.26 -4.84 17.65
C SER A 51 6.95 -5.02 16.16
N ALA A 52 7.93 -5.44 15.36
CA ALA A 52 7.75 -5.78 13.95
C ALA A 52 6.53 -6.69 13.67
N PRO A 53 6.33 -7.83 14.35
CA PRO A 53 5.19 -8.70 14.10
C PRO A 53 3.84 -8.06 14.48
N GLU A 54 3.80 -7.23 15.52
CA GLU A 54 2.57 -6.51 15.90
C GLU A 54 2.21 -5.43 14.86
N LEU A 55 3.20 -4.75 14.30
CA LEU A 55 2.98 -3.80 13.20
C LEU A 55 2.45 -4.48 11.95
N VAL A 56 2.98 -5.66 11.61
CA VAL A 56 2.51 -6.45 10.47
C VAL A 56 1.06 -6.90 10.67
N ASP A 57 0.71 -7.48 11.83
CA ASP A 57 -0.68 -7.87 12.12
C ASP A 57 -1.63 -6.67 12.10
N TRP A 58 -1.18 -5.53 12.67
CA TRP A 58 -1.95 -4.29 12.63
C TRP A 58 -2.16 -3.82 11.18
N LEU A 59 -1.12 -3.75 10.36
CA LEU A 59 -1.22 -3.28 8.98
C LEU A 59 -2.15 -4.17 8.15
N PHE A 60 -1.98 -5.49 8.21
CA PHE A 60 -2.81 -6.42 7.43
C PHE A 60 -4.28 -6.31 7.79
N ARG A 61 -4.61 -6.13 9.07
CA ARG A 61 -6.00 -5.94 9.50
C ARG A 61 -6.59 -4.63 9.03
N HIS A 62 -5.81 -3.55 9.03
CA HIS A 62 -6.31 -2.23 8.64
C HIS A 62 -6.33 -2.04 7.12
N ALA A 63 -5.42 -2.66 6.39
CA ALA A 63 -5.31 -2.54 4.93
C ALA A 63 -6.11 -3.61 4.19
N LEU A 64 -6.09 -4.86 4.67
CA LEU A 64 -6.67 -6.03 3.98
C LEU A 64 -7.82 -6.69 4.76
N SER A 65 -8.18 -6.17 5.94
CA SER A 65 -9.26 -6.74 6.78
C SER A 65 -9.08 -8.21 7.17
N ARG A 66 -7.84 -8.73 7.12
CA ARG A 66 -7.49 -10.10 7.49
C ARG A 66 -6.17 -10.15 8.25
N LYS A 67 -5.86 -11.31 8.82
CA LYS A 67 -4.52 -11.57 9.37
C LYS A 67 -3.56 -11.97 8.24
N PRO A 68 -2.25 -11.73 8.40
CA PRO A 68 -1.26 -12.34 7.52
C PRO A 68 -1.34 -13.86 7.63
N SER A 69 -1.16 -14.54 6.49
CA SER A 69 -0.99 -15.99 6.45
C SER A 69 0.37 -16.39 7.03
N LEU A 70 0.56 -17.69 7.29
CA LEU A 70 1.83 -18.20 7.79
C LEU A 70 3.00 -17.92 6.82
N ALA A 71 2.75 -18.06 5.52
CA ALA A 71 3.76 -17.79 4.49
C ALA A 71 4.11 -16.29 4.42
N GLU A 72 3.12 -15.40 4.45
CA GLU A 72 3.34 -13.95 4.46
C GLU A 72 4.09 -13.52 5.73
N SER A 73 3.72 -14.06 6.89
CA SER A 73 4.37 -13.75 8.16
C SER A 73 5.85 -14.17 8.16
N ALA A 74 6.15 -15.33 7.59
CA ALA A 74 7.53 -15.82 7.46
C ALA A 74 8.36 -14.90 6.55
N LEU A 75 7.83 -14.53 5.38
CA LEU A 75 8.51 -13.62 4.45
C LEU A 75 8.72 -12.22 5.06
N LEU A 76 7.72 -11.68 5.74
CA LEU A 76 7.81 -10.36 6.35
C LEU A 76 8.74 -10.33 7.57
N ALA A 77 8.91 -11.46 8.27
CA ALA A 77 9.91 -11.58 9.34
C ALA A 77 11.34 -11.50 8.80
N GLU A 78 11.61 -11.99 7.59
CA GLU A 78 12.94 -11.85 6.94
C GLU A 78 13.25 -10.39 6.58
N VAL A 79 12.23 -9.64 6.15
CA VAL A 79 12.36 -8.22 5.74
C VAL A 79 12.47 -7.28 6.95
N THR A 80 11.78 -7.62 8.04
CA THR A 80 11.60 -6.74 9.20
C THR A 80 12.45 -7.22 10.38
N THR A 81 13.75 -6.94 10.33
CA THR A 81 14.68 -7.25 11.44
C THR A 81 14.41 -6.38 12.67
N ASP A 82 14.86 -6.81 13.86
CA ASP A 82 14.58 -6.37 15.26
C ASP A 82 14.16 -4.91 15.56
N SER A 83 14.47 -3.93 14.70
CA SER A 83 13.91 -2.59 14.75
C SER A 83 13.44 -2.16 13.36
N VAL A 84 12.13 -1.95 13.19
CA VAL A 84 11.58 -1.43 11.94
C VAL A 84 12.08 0.01 11.77
N ASN A 85 13.07 0.20 10.89
CA ASN A 85 13.50 1.54 10.54
C ASN A 85 12.44 2.20 9.63
N SER A 86 12.47 3.52 9.49
CA SER A 86 11.47 4.23 8.68
C SER A 86 11.46 3.78 7.21
N GLN A 87 12.60 3.31 6.67
CA GLN A 87 12.69 2.84 5.29
C GLN A 87 12.00 1.49 5.11
N GLN A 88 12.26 0.53 5.99
CA GLN A 88 11.62 -0.79 6.00
C GLN A 88 10.11 -0.66 6.17
N MET A 89 9.65 0.29 6.99
CA MET A 89 8.22 0.54 7.12
C MET A 89 7.62 1.14 5.85
N GLU A 90 8.33 2.03 5.16
CA GLU A 90 7.90 2.58 3.87
C GLU A 90 7.80 1.48 2.81
N ASP A 91 8.83 0.63 2.70
CA ASP A 91 8.86 -0.49 1.76
C ASP A 91 7.72 -1.49 2.06
N LEU A 92 7.43 -1.75 3.34
CA LEU A 92 6.34 -2.62 3.78
C LEU A 92 4.96 -2.04 3.45
N LEU A 93 4.76 -0.74 3.65
CA LEU A 93 3.54 -0.06 3.22
C LEU A 93 3.38 -0.12 1.70
N TRP A 94 4.48 0.09 0.97
CA TRP A 94 4.49 0.03 -0.49
C TRP A 94 4.09 -1.37 -0.98
N LEU A 95 4.66 -2.43 -0.39
CA LEU A 95 4.34 -3.83 -0.72
C LEU A 95 2.85 -4.12 -0.54
N VAL A 96 2.25 -3.68 0.56
CA VAL A 96 0.82 -3.90 0.82
C VAL A 96 -0.05 -3.07 -0.13
N PHE A 97 0.28 -1.80 -0.37
CA PHE A 97 -0.54 -0.93 -1.22
C PHE A 97 -0.42 -1.23 -2.71
N MET A 98 0.69 -1.83 -3.13
CA MET A 98 0.86 -2.35 -4.48
C MET A 98 0.24 -3.73 -4.69
N HIS A 99 -0.21 -4.39 -3.61
CA HIS A 99 -0.83 -5.70 -3.72
C HIS A 99 -2.21 -5.61 -4.39
N PRO A 100 -2.55 -6.51 -5.35
CA PRO A 100 -3.84 -6.50 -6.02
C PRO A 100 -5.03 -6.58 -5.07
N GLU A 101 -4.90 -7.29 -3.95
CA GLU A 101 -5.94 -7.37 -2.92
C GLU A 101 -6.28 -6.03 -2.30
N PHE A 102 -5.30 -5.13 -2.17
CA PHE A 102 -5.52 -3.77 -1.68
C PHE A 102 -6.12 -2.88 -2.77
N GLN A 103 -5.60 -2.97 -3.99
CA GLN A 103 -6.02 -2.12 -5.11
C GLN A 103 -7.42 -2.45 -5.61
N ILE A 104 -7.79 -3.74 -5.56
CA ILE A 104 -9.05 -4.25 -6.06
C ILE A 104 -9.98 -4.46 -4.86
N ILE A 105 -10.61 -3.37 -4.41
CA ILE A 105 -11.77 -3.47 -3.53
C ILE A 105 -12.92 -4.05 -4.38
N ARG A 106 -13.19 -5.35 -4.21
CA ARG A 106 -14.37 -6.00 -4.78
C ARG A 106 -15.63 -5.61 -4.02
#